data_AF-A0A7S1MZY1-F1
#
_entry.id   AF-A0A7S1MZY1-F1
#
_cell.length_a   1.000
_cell.length_b   1.000
_cell.length_c   1.000
_cell.angle_alpha   90.00
_cell.angle_beta   90.00
_cell.angle_gamma   90.00
#
_symmetry.space_group_name_H-M   'P 1'
#
loop_
_entity.id
_entity.type
_entity.pdbx_description
1 polymer ?
#
loop_
_entity_poly.entity_id
_entity_poly.type
_entity_poly.pdbx_seq_one_letter_code
_entity_poly.pdbx_strand_id
1 'polypeptide(L)'
;KVQRDAKTQMERHLVRSVGLTQVDEILKVSALQAFNIGQDLGDEVNDLTKTVRALTDKERLVLAKALPKDIATEAANLVNTIQKKNFADAVAMLEDCFSDFCGKRVPKMDKKLEHKVLREYQQELLASLNSNAALTSTIAIAVPLLLAKKKDLMVNLPGKLLGFAITQLEGAVDEAEYETLCELHKKTVSYIQKSSRKGTDAHQVAELEVELGTLSASVTSKVSAMILPAGP
;
A
#
# COMPACT_ATOMS: atom_id res chain seq x y z
N LYS A 1 9.79 3.03 -21.99
CA LYS A 1 8.66 2.07 -22.08
C LYS A 1 8.44 1.31 -20.77
N VAL A 2 9.50 0.75 -20.15
CA VAL A 2 9.45 0.04 -18.85
C VAL A 2 8.94 0.92 -17.69
N GLN A 3 9.39 2.18 -17.58
CA GLN A 3 8.91 3.10 -16.52
C GLN A 3 7.41 3.46 -16.63
N ARG A 4 6.87 3.59 -17.86
CA ARG A 4 5.43 3.82 -18.06
C ARG A 4 4.61 2.63 -17.59
N ASP A 5 5.10 1.42 -17.84
CA ASP A 5 4.42 0.19 -17.39
C ASP A 5 4.46 0.04 -15.87
N ALA A 6 5.60 0.30 -15.22
CA ALA A 6 5.74 0.26 -13.76
C ALA A 6 4.82 1.27 -13.05
N LYS A 7 4.75 2.52 -13.56
CA LYS A 7 3.83 3.55 -13.04
C LYS A 7 2.38 3.08 -13.11
N THR A 8 1.92 2.60 -14.27
CA THR A 8 0.54 2.12 -14.43
C THR A 8 0.26 0.86 -13.58
N GLN A 9 1.25 -0.01 -13.37
CA GLN A 9 1.12 -1.13 -12.43
C GLN A 9 0.98 -0.65 -10.98
N MET A 10 1.72 0.40 -10.59
CA MET A 10 1.63 1.00 -9.25
C MET A 10 0.27 1.67 -9.04
N GLU A 11 -0.19 2.48 -9.98
CA GLU A 11 -1.51 3.12 -9.93
C GLU A 11 -2.63 2.09 -9.78
N ARG A 12 -2.60 1.00 -10.56
CA ARG A 12 -3.55 -0.10 -10.42
C ARG A 12 -3.46 -0.82 -9.08
N HIS A 13 -2.25 -0.93 -8.52
CA HIS A 13 -2.08 -1.53 -7.20
C HIS A 13 -2.71 -0.65 -6.13
N LEU A 14 -2.44 0.66 -6.14
CA LEU A 14 -2.99 1.63 -5.19
C LEU A 14 -4.51 1.69 -5.24
N VAL A 15 -5.10 1.71 -6.43
CA VAL A 15 -6.56 1.66 -6.60
C VAL A 15 -7.15 0.38 -5.99
N ARG A 16 -6.45 -0.76 -6.10
CA ARG A 16 -6.92 -2.02 -5.52
C ARG A 16 -6.70 -2.12 -4.02
N SER A 17 -5.58 -1.64 -3.50
CA SER A 17 -5.22 -1.80 -2.08
C SER A 17 -5.84 -0.73 -1.18
N VAL A 18 -6.04 0.48 -1.70
CA VAL A 18 -6.57 1.63 -0.95
C VAL A 18 -7.91 2.09 -1.51
N GLY A 19 -8.05 2.18 -2.84
CA GLY A 19 -9.30 2.65 -3.44
C GLY A 19 -10.49 1.73 -3.10
N LEU A 20 -10.31 0.42 -3.16
CA LEU A 20 -11.37 -0.54 -2.83
C LEU A 20 -11.75 -0.55 -1.35
N THR A 21 -10.82 -0.30 -0.43
CA THR A 21 -11.16 -0.18 1.00
C THR A 21 -11.98 1.08 1.26
N GLN A 22 -11.70 2.17 0.55
CA GLN A 22 -12.51 3.39 0.59
C GLN A 22 -13.91 3.18 0.00
N VAL A 23 -14.05 2.40 -1.08
CA VAL A 23 -15.38 1.99 -1.58
C VAL A 23 -16.14 1.21 -0.51
N ASP A 24 -15.48 0.26 0.17
CA ASP A 24 -16.12 -0.51 1.26
C ASP A 24 -16.63 0.42 2.36
N GLU A 25 -15.85 1.44 2.76
CA GLU A 25 -16.25 2.44 3.75
C GLU A 25 -17.44 3.28 3.30
N ILE A 26 -17.41 3.83 2.08
CA ILE A 26 -18.52 4.61 1.50
C ILE A 26 -19.81 3.80 1.54
N LEU A 27 -19.76 2.56 1.06
CA LEU A 27 -20.89 1.65 0.99
C LEU A 27 -21.45 1.35 2.39
N LYS A 28 -20.58 0.95 3.33
CA LYS A 28 -20.99 0.62 4.71
C LYS A 28 -21.59 1.82 5.43
N VAL A 29 -20.97 3.01 5.32
CA VAL A 29 -21.48 4.24 5.93
C VAL A 29 -22.84 4.62 5.34
N SER A 30 -22.99 4.54 4.02
CA SER A 30 -24.26 4.83 3.34
C SER A 30 -25.38 3.88 3.80
N ALA A 31 -25.09 2.59 3.94
CA ALA A 31 -26.05 1.62 4.47
C ALA A 31 -26.42 1.89 5.94
N LEU A 32 -25.43 2.23 6.79
CA LEU A 32 -25.68 2.60 8.18
C LEU A 32 -26.54 3.86 8.31
N GLN A 33 -26.36 4.84 7.42
CA GLN A 33 -27.21 6.03 7.36
C GLN A 33 -28.65 5.67 6.98
N ALA A 34 -28.84 4.79 5.99
CA ALA A 34 -30.16 4.31 5.58
C ALA A 34 -30.87 3.54 6.72
N PHE A 35 -30.16 2.66 7.44
CA PHE A 35 -30.68 1.99 8.63
C PHE A 35 -31.09 2.99 9.71
N ASN A 36 -30.29 4.04 9.94
CA ASN A 36 -30.55 5.04 10.96
C ASN A 36 -31.80 5.90 10.68
N ILE A 37 -32.23 5.99 9.41
CA ILE A 37 -33.49 6.63 9.02
C ILE A 37 -34.66 5.64 8.85
N GLY A 38 -34.49 4.39 9.30
CA GLY A 38 -35.53 3.38 9.34
C GLY A 38 -35.74 2.59 8.04
N GLN A 39 -34.81 2.63 7.10
CA GLN A 39 -34.88 1.77 5.91
C GLN A 39 -34.42 0.35 6.25
N ASP A 40 -35.19 -0.63 5.81
CA ASP A 40 -34.79 -2.04 5.86
C ASP A 40 -34.10 -2.43 4.54
N LEU A 41 -32.79 -2.68 4.64
CA LEU A 41 -31.95 -3.13 3.53
C LEU A 41 -31.71 -4.65 3.54
N GLY A 42 -32.28 -5.37 4.52
CA GLY A 42 -32.11 -6.80 4.72
C GLY A 42 -30.91 -7.21 5.58
N ASP A 43 -31.01 -8.41 6.16
CA ASP A 43 -30.04 -8.96 7.11
C ASP A 43 -28.64 -9.16 6.49
N GLU A 44 -28.57 -9.58 5.23
CA GLU A 44 -27.29 -9.74 4.51
C GLU A 44 -26.51 -8.42 4.45
N VAL A 45 -27.20 -7.30 4.19
CA VAL A 45 -26.57 -5.97 4.15
C VAL A 45 -26.11 -5.55 5.54
N ASN A 46 -26.93 -5.79 6.57
CA ASN A 46 -26.57 -5.49 7.95
C ASN A 46 -25.29 -6.24 8.37
N ASP A 47 -25.16 -7.51 8.02
CA ASP A 47 -23.96 -8.29 8.34
C ASP A 47 -22.71 -7.83 7.56
N LEU A 48 -22.89 -7.42 6.29
CA LEU A 48 -21.79 -6.82 5.51
C LEU A 48 -21.30 -5.50 6.12
N THR A 49 -22.17 -4.69 6.73
CA THR A 49 -21.74 -3.45 7.41
C THR A 49 -20.84 -3.69 8.62
N LYS A 50 -21.01 -4.83 9.30
CA LYS A 50 -20.23 -5.21 10.50
C LYS A 50 -18.92 -5.91 10.17
N THR A 51 -18.72 -6.26 8.90
CA THR A 51 -17.55 -7.02 8.46
C THR A 51 -16.28 -6.16 8.56
N VAL A 52 -15.26 -6.65 9.28
CA VAL A 52 -13.97 -5.96 9.44
C VAL A 52 -13.03 -6.19 8.26
N ARG A 53 -13.16 -7.32 7.56
CA ARG A 53 -12.37 -7.61 6.36
C ARG A 53 -12.81 -6.77 5.16
N ALA A 54 -11.93 -6.68 4.17
CA ALA A 54 -12.27 -6.17 2.85
C ALA A 54 -13.41 -6.98 2.23
N LEU A 55 -14.33 -6.30 1.57
CA LEU A 55 -15.43 -6.92 0.84
C LEU A 55 -14.92 -7.55 -0.46
N THR A 56 -15.61 -8.58 -0.93
CA THR A 56 -15.43 -9.10 -2.28
C THR A 56 -16.19 -8.22 -3.28
N ASP A 57 -15.84 -8.32 -4.56
CA ASP A 57 -16.54 -7.55 -5.62
C ASP A 57 -18.04 -7.86 -5.66
N LYS A 58 -18.42 -9.12 -5.38
CA LYS A 58 -19.82 -9.52 -5.29
C LYS A 58 -20.50 -8.84 -4.10
N GLU A 59 -19.88 -8.84 -2.92
CA GLU A 59 -20.43 -8.22 -1.70
C GLU A 59 -20.57 -6.70 -1.85
N ARG A 60 -19.58 -6.03 -2.46
CA ARG A 60 -19.69 -4.61 -2.81
C ARG A 60 -20.91 -4.34 -3.67
N LEU A 61 -21.13 -5.18 -4.68
CA LEU A 61 -22.26 -4.99 -5.60
C LEU A 61 -23.61 -5.29 -4.94
N VAL A 62 -23.68 -6.28 -4.03
CA VAL A 62 -24.86 -6.54 -3.20
C VAL A 62 -25.19 -5.30 -2.38
N LEU A 63 -24.19 -4.78 -1.64
CA LEU A 63 -24.36 -3.62 -0.78
C LEU A 63 -24.77 -2.38 -1.60
N ALA A 64 -24.07 -2.10 -2.70
CA ALA A 64 -24.36 -0.97 -3.58
C ALA A 64 -25.79 -0.99 -4.16
N LYS A 65 -26.28 -2.17 -4.56
CA LYS A 65 -27.63 -2.31 -5.12
C LYS A 65 -28.74 -2.22 -4.07
N ALA A 66 -28.43 -2.52 -2.81
CA ALA A 66 -29.38 -2.45 -1.71
C ALA A 66 -29.56 -1.04 -1.17
N LEU A 67 -28.67 -0.10 -1.49
CA LEU A 67 -28.78 1.29 -1.06
C LEU A 67 -30.07 1.97 -1.58
N PRO A 68 -30.45 3.11 -0.97
CA PRO A 68 -31.53 3.96 -1.48
C PRO A 68 -31.44 4.22 -2.99
N LYS A 69 -32.59 4.22 -3.68
CA LYS A 69 -32.67 4.25 -5.16
C LYS A 69 -31.97 5.46 -5.79
N ASP A 70 -31.95 6.58 -5.09
CA ASP A 70 -31.30 7.83 -5.46
C ASP A 70 -29.77 7.71 -5.52
N ILE A 71 -29.16 6.78 -4.76
CA ILE A 71 -27.70 6.57 -4.75
C ILE A 71 -27.27 5.19 -5.28
N ALA A 72 -28.16 4.19 -5.32
CA ALA A 72 -27.83 2.81 -5.67
C ALA A 72 -27.19 2.66 -7.06
N THR A 73 -27.67 3.43 -8.04
CA THR A 73 -27.14 3.39 -9.41
C THR A 73 -25.70 3.87 -9.45
N GLU A 74 -25.42 4.99 -8.78
CA GLU A 74 -24.10 5.61 -8.76
C GLU A 74 -23.12 4.77 -7.90
N ALA A 75 -23.59 4.21 -6.79
CA ALA A 75 -22.82 3.26 -5.99
C ALA A 75 -22.44 2.01 -6.79
N ALA A 76 -23.35 1.47 -7.61
CA ALA A 76 -23.02 0.35 -8.50
C ALA A 76 -22.02 0.76 -9.61
N ASN A 77 -22.12 1.98 -10.12
CA ASN A 77 -21.16 2.52 -11.09
C ASN A 77 -19.76 2.65 -10.49
N LEU A 78 -19.64 3.17 -9.26
CA LEU A 78 -18.39 3.27 -8.52
C LEU A 78 -17.69 1.90 -8.42
N VAL A 79 -18.42 0.87 -7.94
CA VAL A 79 -17.89 -0.50 -7.79
C VAL A 79 -17.36 -1.06 -9.12
N ASN A 80 -18.08 -0.83 -10.23
CA ASN A 80 -17.76 -1.41 -11.53
C ASN A 80 -16.64 -0.70 -12.29
N THR A 81 -16.41 0.58 -11.98
CA THR A 81 -15.54 1.44 -12.80
C THR A 81 -14.24 1.82 -12.10
N ILE A 82 -14.20 1.87 -10.77
CA ILE A 82 -13.04 2.38 -10.05
C ILE A 82 -11.74 1.64 -10.39
N GLN A 83 -11.78 0.31 -10.52
CA GLN A 83 -10.60 -0.49 -10.86
C GLN A 83 -10.10 -0.28 -12.30
N LYS A 84 -10.91 0.34 -13.16
CA LYS A 84 -10.58 0.65 -14.56
C LYS A 84 -10.04 2.08 -14.72
N LYS A 85 -10.12 2.90 -13.68
CA LYS A 85 -9.65 4.28 -13.67
C LYS A 85 -8.15 4.34 -13.38
N ASN A 86 -7.52 5.43 -13.83
CA ASN A 86 -6.21 5.79 -13.30
C ASN A 86 -6.36 6.30 -11.85
N PHE A 87 -5.24 6.46 -11.14
CA PHE A 87 -5.29 6.84 -9.73
C PHE A 87 -5.96 8.19 -9.49
N ALA A 88 -5.66 9.21 -10.30
CA ALA A 88 -6.24 10.55 -10.14
C ALA A 88 -7.75 10.55 -10.34
N ASP A 89 -8.24 9.89 -11.40
CA ASP A 89 -9.67 9.76 -11.68
C ASP A 89 -10.39 8.92 -10.62
N ALA A 90 -9.74 7.87 -10.10
CA ALA A 90 -10.29 7.05 -9.02
C ALA A 90 -10.46 7.85 -7.73
N VAL A 91 -9.48 8.70 -7.38
CA VAL A 91 -9.55 9.58 -6.21
C VAL A 91 -10.68 10.59 -6.36
N ALA A 92 -10.76 11.29 -7.50
CA ALA A 92 -11.83 12.25 -7.75
C ALA A 92 -13.22 11.59 -7.64
N MET A 93 -13.39 10.42 -8.26
CA MET A 93 -14.65 9.67 -8.19
C MET A 93 -15.01 9.23 -6.75
N LEU A 94 -14.02 8.82 -5.94
CA LEU A 94 -14.24 8.51 -4.52
C LEU A 94 -14.67 9.75 -3.74
N GLU A 95 -14.02 10.90 -3.95
CA GLU A 95 -14.35 12.16 -3.29
C GLU A 95 -15.77 12.62 -3.62
N ASP A 96 -16.16 12.55 -4.90
CA ASP A 96 -17.50 12.90 -5.37
C ASP A 96 -18.55 11.96 -4.75
N CYS A 97 -18.36 10.65 -4.84
CA CYS A 97 -19.29 9.67 -4.26
C CYS A 97 -19.40 9.79 -2.74
N PHE A 98 -18.29 10.04 -2.04
CA PHE A 98 -18.31 10.21 -0.59
C PHE A 98 -19.10 11.48 -0.20
N SER A 99 -18.92 12.57 -0.95
CA SER A 99 -19.69 13.81 -0.75
C SER A 99 -21.18 13.59 -1.00
N ASP A 100 -21.52 12.94 -2.11
CA ASP A 100 -22.90 12.78 -2.57
C ASP A 100 -23.68 11.78 -1.71
N PHE A 101 -23.05 10.67 -1.29
CA PHE A 101 -23.75 9.62 -0.55
C PHE A 101 -23.73 9.86 0.96
N CYS A 102 -22.59 10.27 1.51
CA CYS A 102 -22.42 10.40 2.95
C CYS A 102 -22.75 11.81 3.48
N GLY A 103 -22.97 12.79 2.59
CA GLY A 103 -23.25 14.19 2.94
C GLY A 103 -22.08 14.91 3.62
N LYS A 104 -20.87 14.35 3.53
CA LYS A 104 -19.65 14.90 4.14
C LYS A 104 -18.56 14.91 3.07
N ARG A 105 -17.79 15.99 2.98
CA ARG A 105 -16.53 15.93 2.24
C ARG A 105 -15.47 15.23 3.08
N VAL A 106 -14.67 14.37 2.45
CA VAL A 106 -13.43 13.88 3.08
C VAL A 106 -12.55 15.12 3.33
N PRO A 107 -12.30 15.51 4.59
CA PRO A 107 -11.45 16.65 4.84
C PRO A 107 -10.05 16.32 4.36
N LYS A 108 -9.44 17.22 3.59
CA LYS A 108 -8.00 17.12 3.32
C LYS A 108 -7.29 17.11 4.66
N MET A 109 -6.36 16.18 4.83
CA MET A 109 -5.52 16.17 6.01
C MET A 109 -4.79 17.52 6.08
N ASP A 110 -4.83 18.16 7.24
CA ASP A 110 -3.97 19.31 7.45
C ASP A 110 -2.50 18.85 7.50
N LYS A 111 -1.56 19.75 7.20
CA LYS A 111 -0.13 19.42 7.17
C LYS A 111 0.38 18.82 8.48
N LYS A 112 -0.26 19.13 9.61
CA LYS A 112 0.15 18.63 10.92
C LYS A 112 -0.26 17.15 11.07
N LEU A 113 -1.45 16.79 10.64
CA LEU A 113 -1.93 15.41 10.56
C LEU A 113 -1.14 14.60 9.54
N GLU A 114 -0.85 15.16 8.36
CA GLU A 114 -0.01 14.51 7.34
C GLU A 114 1.37 14.15 7.92
N HIS A 115 2.05 15.12 8.53
CA HIS A 115 3.34 14.87 9.18
C HIS A 115 3.24 13.88 10.34
N LYS A 116 2.15 13.89 11.11
CA LYS A 116 1.95 12.94 12.20
C LYS A 116 1.85 11.51 11.66
N VAL A 117 0.96 11.28 10.69
CA VAL A 117 0.75 9.96 10.09
C VAL A 117 2.00 9.46 9.39
N LEU A 118 2.71 10.35 8.68
CA LEU A 118 3.98 10.00 8.05
C LEU A 118 5.04 9.55 9.07
N ARG A 119 5.14 10.24 10.22
CA ARG A 119 6.06 9.84 11.30
C ARG A 119 5.67 8.51 11.93
N GLU A 120 4.38 8.30 12.20
CA GLU A 120 3.88 7.03 12.76
C GLU A 120 4.22 5.87 11.82
N TYR A 121 4.02 6.05 10.51
CA TYR A 121 4.40 5.08 9.49
C TYR A 121 5.91 4.82 9.44
N GLN A 122 6.73 5.88 9.48
CA GLN A 122 8.19 5.74 9.53
C GLN A 122 8.64 4.96 10.78
N GLN A 123 8.03 5.22 11.93
CA GLN A 123 8.32 4.51 13.18
C GLN A 123 7.92 3.04 13.12
N GLU A 124 6.76 2.72 12.55
CA GLU A 124 6.29 1.35 12.37
C GLU A 124 7.22 0.54 11.46
N LEU A 125 7.61 1.11 10.31
CA LEU A 125 8.56 0.48 9.40
C LEU A 125 9.94 0.34 10.03
N LEU A 126 10.41 1.36 10.77
CA LEU A 126 11.68 1.31 11.49
C LEU A 126 11.68 0.22 12.56
N ALA A 127 10.61 0.11 13.34
CA ALA A 127 10.44 -0.95 14.32
C ALA A 127 10.47 -2.33 13.64
N SER A 128 9.74 -2.48 12.53
CA SER A 128 9.71 -3.72 11.74
C SER A 128 11.07 -4.08 11.15
N LEU A 129 11.84 -3.08 10.70
CA LEU A 129 13.19 -3.28 10.17
C LEU A 129 14.16 -3.76 11.25
N ASN A 130 14.05 -3.22 12.46
CA ASN A 130 14.90 -3.55 13.60
C ASN A 130 14.50 -4.86 14.31
N SER A 131 13.25 -5.32 14.17
CA SER A 131 12.74 -6.52 14.86
C SER A 131 13.13 -7.85 14.19
N ASN A 132 14.30 -7.93 13.54
CA ASN A 132 14.75 -9.09 12.75
C ASN A 132 13.73 -9.52 11.69
N ALA A 133 13.46 -8.64 10.72
CA ALA A 133 12.73 -9.01 9.52
C ALA A 133 13.47 -10.14 8.77
N ALA A 134 12.72 -11.05 8.15
CA ALA A 134 13.29 -12.06 7.26
C ALA A 134 14.21 -11.40 6.21
N LEU A 135 15.26 -12.10 5.78
CA LEU A 135 16.26 -11.57 4.84
C LEU A 135 15.65 -10.95 3.57
N THR A 136 14.55 -11.51 3.09
CA THR A 136 13.82 -11.02 1.91
C THR A 136 12.93 -9.81 2.20
N SER A 137 12.55 -9.60 3.46
CA SER A 137 11.71 -8.49 3.92
C SER A 137 12.49 -7.20 4.12
N THR A 138 13.80 -7.27 4.39
CA THR A 138 14.64 -6.07 4.62
C THR A 138 14.47 -5.03 3.51
N ILE A 139 14.62 -5.44 2.24
CA ILE A 139 14.48 -4.53 1.10
C ILE A 139 13.03 -4.03 0.94
N ALA A 140 12.04 -4.88 1.25
CA ALA A 140 10.63 -4.54 1.16
C ALA A 140 10.17 -3.55 2.23
N ILE A 141 10.94 -3.40 3.33
CA ILE A 141 10.68 -2.45 4.42
C ILE A 141 11.56 -1.19 4.24
N ALA A 142 12.84 -1.37 3.95
CA ALA A 142 13.81 -0.28 3.82
C ALA A 142 13.46 0.69 2.68
N VAL A 143 13.01 0.18 1.52
CA VAL A 143 12.69 1.04 0.37
C VAL A 143 11.47 1.94 0.65
N PRO A 144 10.31 1.43 1.12
CA PRO A 144 9.21 2.30 1.57
C PRO A 144 9.61 3.29 2.66
N LEU A 145 10.44 2.88 3.62
CA LEU A 145 10.90 3.75 4.70
C LEU A 145 11.74 4.92 4.17
N LEU A 146 12.65 4.67 3.23
CA LEU A 146 13.45 5.71 2.59
C LEU A 146 12.61 6.63 1.71
N LEU A 147 11.62 6.10 0.98
CA LEU A 147 10.69 6.92 0.20
C LEU A 147 9.84 7.81 1.10
N ALA A 148 9.37 7.28 2.23
CA ALA A 148 8.64 8.05 3.24
C ALA A 148 9.51 9.13 3.87
N LYS A 149 10.81 8.91 4.04
CA LYS A 149 11.73 9.88 4.64
C LYS A 149 12.23 10.95 3.67
N LYS A 150 12.58 10.56 2.45
CA LYS A 150 13.28 11.42 1.48
C LYS A 150 12.33 12.12 0.52
N LYS A 151 11.11 11.60 0.37
CA LYS A 151 10.12 12.11 -0.59
C LYS A 151 8.72 12.29 0.00
N ASP A 152 8.53 12.06 1.30
CA ASP A 152 7.23 12.09 1.98
C ASP A 152 6.19 11.15 1.32
N LEU A 153 6.65 10.04 0.73
CA LEU A 153 5.79 9.08 0.04
C LEU A 153 5.53 7.84 0.89
N MET A 154 4.31 7.70 1.39
CA MET A 154 3.82 6.47 2.00
C MET A 154 3.36 5.51 0.90
N VAL A 155 4.09 4.42 0.68
CA VAL A 155 3.81 3.48 -0.40
C VAL A 155 3.78 2.05 0.10
N ASN A 156 2.72 1.31 -0.26
CA ASN A 156 2.74 -0.13 -0.21
C ASN A 156 3.17 -0.68 -1.57
N LEU A 157 4.26 -1.45 -1.60
CA LEU A 157 4.91 -1.87 -2.83
C LEU A 157 4.85 -3.39 -3.00
N PRO A 158 4.27 -3.91 -4.09
CA PRO A 158 4.46 -5.30 -4.44
C PRO A 158 5.92 -5.54 -4.84
N GLY A 159 6.47 -6.71 -4.53
CA GLY A 159 7.90 -7.01 -4.73
C GLY A 159 8.43 -6.71 -6.14
N LYS A 160 7.61 -6.93 -7.17
CA LYS A 160 7.94 -6.61 -8.58
C LYS A 160 8.16 -5.13 -8.90
N LEU A 161 7.69 -4.22 -8.03
CA LEU A 161 7.85 -2.78 -8.18
C LEU A 161 9.01 -2.24 -7.32
N LEU A 162 9.66 -3.06 -6.49
CA LEU A 162 10.78 -2.63 -5.66
C LEU A 162 11.94 -2.07 -6.48
N GLY A 163 12.30 -2.71 -7.60
CA GLY A 163 13.35 -2.20 -8.49
C GLY A 163 13.02 -0.80 -9.03
N PHE A 164 11.76 -0.57 -9.43
CA PHE A 164 11.31 0.76 -9.85
C PHE A 164 11.37 1.76 -8.69
N ALA A 165 10.90 1.39 -7.50
CA ALA A 165 10.93 2.23 -6.32
C ALA A 165 12.36 2.62 -5.92
N ILE A 166 13.33 1.70 -6.04
CA ILE A 166 14.75 1.98 -5.81
C ILE A 166 15.24 3.06 -6.76
N THR A 167 14.94 2.99 -8.07
CA THR A 167 15.34 4.05 -9.02
C THR A 167 14.78 5.43 -8.67
N GLN A 168 13.69 5.51 -7.90
CA GLN A 168 13.20 6.79 -7.42
C GLN A 168 14.09 7.37 -6.31
N LEU A 169 14.89 6.57 -5.62
CA LEU A 169 15.82 7.04 -4.58
C LEU A 169 17.15 7.55 -5.14
N GLU A 170 17.41 7.36 -6.43
CA GLU A 170 18.60 7.90 -7.10
C GLU A 170 18.67 9.42 -6.93
N GLY A 171 19.81 9.91 -6.42
CA GLY A 171 20.03 11.32 -6.08
C GLY A 171 19.30 11.84 -4.82
N ALA A 172 18.47 11.02 -4.16
CA ALA A 172 17.83 11.34 -2.87
C ALA A 172 18.56 10.73 -1.65
N VAL A 173 19.38 9.71 -1.90
CA VAL A 173 20.33 9.09 -0.97
C VAL A 173 21.73 9.20 -1.55
N ASP A 174 22.76 8.96 -0.74
CA ASP A 174 24.14 9.01 -1.23
C ASP A 174 24.41 7.85 -2.21
N GLU A 175 25.31 8.05 -3.16
CA GLU A 175 25.57 7.08 -4.24
C GLU A 175 25.91 5.69 -3.70
N ALA A 176 26.79 5.62 -2.69
CA ALA A 176 27.16 4.37 -2.05
C ALA A 176 25.97 3.64 -1.39
N GLU A 177 24.98 4.39 -0.90
CA GLU A 177 23.76 3.85 -0.29
C GLU A 177 22.79 3.35 -1.36
N TYR A 178 22.66 4.10 -2.44
CA TYR A 178 21.91 3.70 -3.62
C TYR A 178 22.45 2.39 -4.22
N GLU A 179 23.76 2.29 -4.41
CA GLU A 179 24.42 1.08 -4.90
C GLU A 179 24.19 -0.11 -3.96
N THR A 180 24.29 0.11 -2.64
CA THR A 180 24.01 -0.94 -1.63
C THR A 180 22.56 -1.43 -1.74
N LEU A 181 21.58 -0.54 -1.94
CA LEU A 181 20.17 -0.91 -2.12
C LEU A 181 19.94 -1.70 -3.42
N CYS A 182 20.58 -1.27 -4.51
CA CYS A 182 20.55 -1.99 -5.78
C CYS A 182 21.14 -3.39 -5.66
N GLU A 183 22.27 -3.55 -4.96
CA GLU A 183 22.90 -4.84 -4.71
C GLU A 183 22.01 -5.74 -3.84
N LEU A 184 21.49 -5.20 -2.73
CA LEU A 184 20.57 -5.90 -1.85
C LEU A 184 19.38 -6.43 -2.64
N HIS A 185 18.73 -5.59 -3.46
CA HIS A 185 17.61 -6.02 -4.30
C HIS A 185 17.98 -7.14 -5.27
N LYS A 186 19.12 -7.01 -5.98
CA LYS A 186 19.61 -8.05 -6.92
C LYS A 186 19.83 -9.39 -6.21
N LYS A 187 20.45 -9.38 -5.03
CA LYS A 187 20.70 -10.59 -4.24
C LYS A 187 19.42 -11.16 -3.64
N THR A 188 18.50 -10.33 -3.16
CA THR A 188 17.17 -10.79 -2.69
C THR A 188 16.42 -11.52 -3.80
N VAL A 189 16.36 -10.94 -5.02
CA VAL A 189 15.70 -11.58 -6.16
C VAL A 189 16.39 -12.89 -6.52
N SER A 190 17.72 -12.91 -6.56
CA SER A 190 18.51 -14.11 -6.86
C SER A 190 18.29 -15.21 -5.82
N TYR A 191 18.26 -14.85 -4.53
CA TYR A 191 17.98 -15.76 -3.43
C TYR A 191 16.59 -16.38 -3.56
N ILE A 192 15.55 -15.56 -3.76
CA ILE A 192 14.16 -16.04 -3.93
C ILE A 192 14.04 -16.99 -5.13
N GLN A 193 14.68 -16.65 -6.27
CA GLN A 193 14.63 -17.48 -7.46
C GLN A 193 15.35 -18.83 -7.28
N LYS A 194 16.50 -18.83 -6.59
CA LYS A 194 17.30 -20.04 -6.38
C LYS A 194 16.73 -20.94 -5.28
N SER A 195 16.22 -20.36 -4.18
CA SER A 195 15.63 -21.10 -3.06
C SER A 195 14.29 -21.75 -3.41
N SER A 196 13.53 -21.16 -4.35
CA SER A 196 12.26 -21.71 -4.83
C SER A 196 12.42 -22.76 -5.95
N ARG A 197 13.60 -22.84 -6.59
CA ARG A 197 13.83 -23.74 -7.72
C ARG A 197 14.30 -25.11 -7.26
N LYS A 198 13.57 -26.15 -7.66
CA LYS A 198 13.90 -27.55 -7.37
C LYS A 198 15.19 -27.96 -8.09
N GLY A 199 16.14 -28.55 -7.36
CA GLY A 199 17.42 -29.03 -7.91
C GLY A 199 18.55 -27.99 -7.93
N THR A 200 18.35 -26.83 -7.31
CA THR A 200 19.45 -25.86 -7.10
C THR A 200 20.43 -26.41 -6.07
N ASP A 201 21.72 -26.17 -6.31
CA ASP A 201 22.79 -26.52 -5.38
C ASP A 201 22.61 -25.81 -4.03
N ALA A 202 22.49 -26.60 -2.95
CA ALA A 202 22.28 -26.11 -1.61
C ALA A 202 23.45 -25.22 -1.12
N HIS A 203 24.68 -25.48 -1.57
CA HIS A 203 25.82 -24.64 -1.23
C HIS A 203 25.70 -23.23 -1.80
N GLN A 204 25.22 -23.09 -3.03
CA GLN A 204 25.02 -21.78 -3.65
C GLN A 204 23.89 -20.97 -2.98
N VAL A 205 22.86 -21.65 -2.47
CA VAL A 205 21.77 -20.98 -1.73
C VAL A 205 22.28 -20.50 -0.38
N ALA A 206 23.08 -21.31 0.32
CA ALA A 206 23.68 -20.96 1.60
C ALA A 206 24.66 -19.78 1.49
N GLU A 207 25.51 -19.74 0.46
CA GLU A 207 26.43 -18.62 0.21
C GLU A 207 25.66 -17.32 0.00
N LEU A 208 24.60 -17.34 -0.83
CA LEU A 208 23.73 -16.19 -1.04
C LEU A 208 23.00 -15.75 0.23
N GLU A 209 22.64 -16.68 1.10
CA GLU A 209 22.00 -16.38 2.39
C GLU A 209 22.93 -15.60 3.31
N VAL A 210 24.20 -16.00 3.41
CA VAL A 210 25.23 -15.32 4.21
C VAL A 210 25.51 -13.90 3.68
N GLU A 211 25.68 -13.77 2.36
CA GLU A 211 25.86 -12.46 1.72
C GLU A 211 24.66 -11.55 1.93
N LEU A 212 23.45 -12.11 1.77
CA LEU A 212 22.20 -11.37 1.95
C LEU A 212 22.00 -10.96 3.42
N GLY A 213 22.41 -11.79 4.37
CA GLY A 213 22.43 -11.46 5.80
C GLY A 213 23.33 -10.28 6.11
N THR A 214 24.55 -10.28 5.57
CA THR A 214 25.53 -9.21 5.77
C THR A 214 25.04 -7.89 5.17
N LEU A 215 24.54 -7.92 3.93
CA LEU A 215 23.95 -6.75 3.28
C LEU A 215 22.69 -6.25 4.00
N SER A 216 21.82 -7.16 4.45
CA SER A 216 20.63 -6.79 5.19
C SER A 216 20.98 -6.07 6.49
N ALA A 217 21.94 -6.57 7.26
CA ALA A 217 22.41 -5.93 8.49
C ALA A 217 23.01 -4.54 8.21
N SER A 218 23.82 -4.43 7.16
CA SER A 218 24.41 -3.14 6.72
C SER A 218 23.33 -2.12 6.35
N VAL A 219 22.34 -2.52 5.53
CA VAL A 219 21.23 -1.65 5.13
C VAL A 219 20.38 -1.26 6.34
N THR A 220 20.02 -2.22 7.21
CA THR A 220 19.25 -1.92 8.42
C THR A 220 19.96 -0.89 9.30
N SER A 221 21.27 -1.05 9.53
CA SER A 221 22.05 -0.10 10.32
C SER A 221 22.06 1.30 9.69
N LYS A 222 22.35 1.40 8.39
CA LYS A 222 22.38 2.68 7.67
C LYS A 222 21.02 3.37 7.64
N VAL A 223 19.96 2.63 7.28
CA VAL A 223 18.60 3.18 7.20
C VAL A 223 18.12 3.61 8.59
N SER A 224 18.37 2.83 9.63
CA SER A 224 18.02 3.22 11.00
C SER A 224 18.73 4.53 11.42
N ALA A 225 19.99 4.71 11.06
CA ALA A 225 20.73 5.95 11.33
C ALA A 225 20.16 7.18 10.59
N MET A 226 19.57 7.00 9.41
CA MET A 226 18.96 8.10 8.64
C MET A 226 17.58 8.53 9.17
N ILE A 227 16.85 7.61 9.80
CA ILE A 227 15.48 7.85 10.27
C ILE A 227 15.49 8.45 11.67
N LEU A 228 16.38 7.96 12.54
CA LEU A 228 16.53 8.51 13.88
C LEU A 228 16.99 9.97 13.78
N PRO A 229 16.38 10.90 14.55
CA PRO A 229 16.87 12.26 14.62
C PRO A 229 18.31 12.23 15.13
N ALA A 230 19.19 13.04 14.54
CA ALA A 230 20.45 13.39 15.19
C ALA A 230 20.10 13.82 16.62
N GLY A 231 20.63 13.09 17.61
CA GLY A 231 20.33 13.36 19.02
C GLY A 231 20.63 14.83 19.38
N PRO A 232 19.99 15.35 20.43
CA PRO A 232 20.27 16.70 20.94
C PRO A 232 21.76 16.87 21.31
#